data_AF-A0AAD3DX90-F1
#
_entry.id   AF-A0AAD3DX90-F1
#
_cell.length_a   1.000
_cell.length_b   1.000
_cell.length_c   1.000
_cell.angle_alpha   90.00
_cell.angle_beta   90.00
_cell.angle_gamma   90.00
#
_symmetry.space_group_name_H-M   'P 1'
#
loop_
_entity.id
_entity.type
_entity.pdbx_description
1 polymer ?
#
loop_
_entity_poly.entity_id
_entity_poly.type
_entity_poly.pdbx_seq_one_letter_code
_entity_poly.pdbx_strand_id
1 'polypeptide(L)'
;ESDQLDFPDEVDVPLDQPARVRFQKYRGLKSLRTSAWDPKESLPPQYGRVFAFEDFKRAHKRARAAQQRTTADLDPCGVAPSSYVAVRVAQVPAAAAAKVAAHVAAAAAGSCVPLTMFGLLQHEAKLSVVNFAIRK
;
A
#
# COMPACT_ATOMS: atom_id res chain seq x y z
N GLU A 1 21.58 -5.99 -19.32
CA GLU A 1 20.16 -6.19 -19.69
C GLU A 1 20.00 -7.29 -20.75
N SER A 2 20.79 -7.30 -21.83
CA SER A 2 20.82 -8.41 -22.80
C SER A 2 21.05 -9.77 -22.14
N ASP A 3 22.06 -9.86 -21.28
CA ASP A 3 22.49 -11.14 -20.71
C ASP A 3 21.48 -11.68 -19.68
N GLN A 4 20.67 -10.80 -19.09
CA GLN A 4 19.54 -11.14 -18.21
C GLN A 4 18.31 -11.65 -18.96
N LEU A 5 18.22 -11.41 -20.27
CA LEU A 5 17.17 -11.99 -21.11
C LEU A 5 17.53 -13.42 -21.52
N ASP A 6 18.81 -13.66 -21.79
CA ASP A 6 19.31 -14.97 -22.21
C ASP A 6 19.48 -15.93 -21.02
N PHE A 7 19.96 -15.43 -19.87
CA PHE A 7 20.21 -16.20 -18.65
C PHE A 7 19.72 -15.47 -17.39
N PRO A 8 18.40 -15.47 -17.12
CA PRO A 8 17.78 -14.56 -16.15
C PRO A 8 18.20 -14.78 -14.70
N ASP A 9 18.56 -16.02 -14.33
CA ASP A 9 18.83 -16.42 -12.94
C ASP A 9 20.24 -17.00 -12.74
N GLU A 10 21.12 -16.95 -13.76
CA GLU A 10 22.49 -17.46 -13.64
C GLU A 10 23.36 -16.52 -12.80
N VAL A 11 24.12 -17.09 -11.87
CA VAL A 11 25.02 -16.35 -10.98
C VAL A 11 26.30 -17.15 -10.80
N ASP A 12 27.44 -16.48 -11.02
CA ASP A 12 28.75 -17.08 -10.81
C ASP A 12 29.02 -17.39 -9.33
N VAL A 13 29.61 -18.55 -9.07
CA VAL A 13 29.97 -18.97 -7.71
C VAL A 13 31.28 -18.28 -7.29
N PRO A 14 31.29 -17.52 -6.19
CA PRO A 14 32.49 -16.87 -5.70
C PRO A 14 33.58 -17.90 -5.31
N LEU A 15 34.82 -17.67 -5.75
CA LEU A 15 35.96 -18.56 -5.52
C LEU A 15 36.58 -18.41 -4.12
N ASP A 16 36.33 -17.27 -3.46
CA ASP A 16 36.87 -16.91 -2.15
C ASP A 16 36.14 -17.58 -0.98
N GLN A 17 34.94 -18.14 -1.21
CA GLN A 17 34.13 -18.77 -0.17
C GLN A 17 33.47 -20.06 -0.66
N PRO A 18 33.28 -21.05 0.21
CA PRO A 18 32.56 -22.26 -0.17
C PRO A 18 31.10 -21.96 -0.48
N ALA A 19 30.58 -22.55 -1.57
CA ALA A 19 29.21 -22.33 -2.05
C ALA A 19 28.13 -22.57 -0.97
N ARG A 20 28.34 -23.55 -0.07
CA ARG A 20 27.43 -23.85 1.04
C ARG A 20 27.20 -22.66 1.99
N VAL A 21 28.21 -21.80 2.14
CA VAL A 21 28.14 -20.60 3.01
C VAL A 21 27.47 -19.47 2.23
N ARG A 22 27.89 -19.24 0.97
CA ARG A 22 27.31 -18.21 0.11
C ARG A 22 25.79 -18.37 -0.11
N PHE A 23 25.34 -19.61 -0.26
CA PHE A 23 23.95 -19.95 -0.56
C PHE A 23 23.22 -20.61 0.62
N GLN A 24 23.68 -20.39 1.85
CA GLN A 24 23.11 -21.00 3.07
C GLN A 24 21.61 -20.75 3.25
N LYS A 25 21.08 -19.63 2.74
CA LYS A 25 19.66 -19.26 2.84
C LYS A 25 18.78 -19.84 1.73
N TYR A 26 19.39 -20.45 0.71
CA TYR A 26 18.67 -20.97 -0.45
C TYR A 26 18.22 -22.41 -0.16
N ARG A 27 17.11 -22.81 -0.79
CA ARG A 27 16.61 -24.18 -0.72
C ARG A 27 16.34 -24.76 -2.09
N GLY A 28 16.76 -26.01 -2.28
CA GLY A 28 16.43 -26.78 -3.47
C GLY A 28 14.99 -27.28 -3.40
N LEU A 29 14.22 -27.02 -4.45
CA LEU A 29 12.84 -27.51 -4.57
C LEU A 29 12.71 -28.38 -5.80
N LYS A 30 11.97 -29.48 -5.67
CA LYS A 30 11.68 -30.38 -6.79
C LYS A 30 10.79 -29.71 -7.85
N SER A 31 9.88 -28.85 -7.40
CA SER A 31 8.97 -28.07 -8.26
C SER A 31 8.52 -26.82 -7.52
N LEU A 32 8.68 -25.64 -8.13
CA LEU A 32 8.19 -24.37 -7.57
C LEU A 32 6.66 -24.33 -7.41
N ARG A 33 5.93 -25.20 -8.14
CA ARG A 33 4.46 -25.18 -8.18
C ARG A 33 3.82 -26.09 -7.13
N THR A 34 4.45 -27.22 -6.82
CA THR A 34 3.85 -28.27 -5.99
C THR A 34 4.58 -28.54 -4.68
N SER A 35 5.83 -28.11 -4.55
CA SER A 35 6.57 -28.30 -3.29
C SER A 35 6.03 -27.35 -2.22
N ALA A 36 5.89 -27.84 -0.99
CA ALA A 36 5.42 -27.01 0.12
C ALA A 36 6.42 -25.90 0.45
N TRP A 37 5.92 -24.67 0.65
CA TRP A 37 6.67 -23.51 1.12
C TRP A 37 5.85 -22.83 2.22
N ASP A 38 6.41 -22.68 3.42
CA ASP A 38 5.71 -21.98 4.51
C ASP A 38 5.77 -20.46 4.27
N PRO A 39 4.63 -19.75 4.14
CA PRO A 39 4.61 -18.30 3.93
C PRO A 39 5.14 -17.48 5.11
N LYS A 40 5.23 -18.08 6.30
CA LYS A 40 5.70 -17.40 7.52
C LYS A 40 7.17 -17.69 7.84
N GLU A 41 7.81 -18.54 7.04
CA GLU A 41 9.23 -18.84 7.16
C GLU A 41 10.07 -17.63 6.71
N SER A 42 11.15 -17.36 7.44
CA SER A 42 12.19 -16.36 7.11
C SER A 42 11.69 -14.93 6.80
N LEU A 43 10.55 -14.53 7.36
CA LEU A 43 10.03 -13.17 7.20
C LEU A 43 10.93 -12.12 7.88
N PRO A 44 11.13 -10.94 7.26
CA PRO A 44 11.82 -9.83 7.92
C PRO A 44 11.10 -9.39 9.20
N PRO A 45 11.82 -8.88 10.20
CA PRO A 45 11.22 -8.43 11.46
C PRO A 45 10.19 -7.31 11.27
N GLN A 46 10.31 -6.48 10.22
CA GLN A 46 9.32 -5.45 9.92
C GLN A 46 7.96 -6.04 9.54
N TYR A 47 7.91 -7.27 9.02
CA TYR A 47 6.67 -7.91 8.61
C TYR A 47 5.72 -8.14 9.80
N GLY A 48 6.24 -8.33 11.01
CA GLY A 48 5.41 -8.43 12.22
C GLY A 48 4.65 -7.14 12.58
N ARG A 49 5.00 -6.00 11.96
CA ARG A 49 4.36 -4.69 12.21
C ARG A 49 3.27 -4.35 11.19
N VAL A 50 3.20 -5.08 10.08
CA VAL A 50 2.23 -4.80 9.02
C VAL A 50 0.86 -5.36 9.38
N PHE A 51 -0.19 -4.69 8.94
CA PHE A 51 -1.55 -5.15 9.15
C PHE A 51 -1.86 -6.31 8.19
N ALA A 52 -2.07 -7.50 8.76
CA ALA A 52 -2.46 -8.69 8.03
C ALA A 52 -3.99 -8.86 8.04
N PHE A 53 -4.58 -9.05 6.87
CA PHE A 53 -6.00 -9.37 6.74
C PHE A 53 -6.18 -10.89 6.82
N GLU A 54 -7.10 -11.37 7.65
CA GLU A 54 -7.53 -12.78 7.64
C GLU A 54 -8.26 -13.13 6.33
N ASP A 55 -9.19 -12.26 5.93
CA ASP A 55 -9.91 -12.34 4.67
C ASP A 55 -10.09 -10.92 4.11
N PHE A 56 -9.26 -10.60 3.11
CA PHE A 56 -9.29 -9.31 2.43
C PHE A 56 -10.63 -9.05 1.72
N LYS A 57 -11.23 -10.07 1.09
CA LYS A 57 -12.50 -9.92 0.36
C LYS A 57 -13.63 -9.54 1.31
N ARG A 58 -13.66 -10.18 2.48
CA ARG A 58 -14.65 -9.89 3.52
C ARG A 58 -14.45 -8.49 4.13
N ALA A 59 -13.19 -8.13 4.42
CA ALA A 59 -12.87 -6.80 4.94
C ALA A 59 -13.27 -5.69 3.95
N HIS A 60 -12.96 -5.88 2.66
CA HIS A 60 -13.33 -4.94 1.59
C HIS A 60 -14.83 -4.78 1.45
N LYS A 61 -15.60 -5.88 1.48
CA LYS A 61 -17.07 -5.83 1.43
C LYS A 61 -17.65 -5.03 2.59
N ARG A 62 -17.11 -5.18 3.80
CA ARG A 62 -17.54 -4.42 4.98
C ARG A 62 -17.21 -2.93 4.86
N ALA A 63 -16.01 -2.60 4.41
CA ALA A 63 -15.59 -1.21 4.18
C ALA A 63 -16.50 -0.51 3.16
N ARG A 64 -16.82 -1.18 2.04
CA ARG A 64 -17.76 -0.65 1.04
C ARG A 64 -19.18 -0.50 1.58
N ALA A 65 -19.68 -1.48 2.34
CA ALA A 65 -21.02 -1.39 2.92
C ALA A 65 -21.13 -0.21 3.91
N ALA A 66 -20.07 0.07 4.68
CA ALA A 66 -20.03 1.25 5.55
C ALA A 66 -20.09 2.55 4.74
N GLN A 67 -19.28 2.67 3.68
CA GLN A 67 -19.33 3.83 2.79
C GLN A 67 -20.72 4.03 2.15
N GLN A 68 -21.36 2.94 1.72
CA GLN A 68 -22.68 2.99 1.09
C GLN A 68 -23.77 3.51 2.03
N ARG A 69 -23.69 3.19 3.34
CA ARG A 69 -24.62 3.73 4.33
C ARG A 69 -24.48 5.24 4.47
N THR A 70 -23.25 5.74 4.44
CA THR A 70 -22.96 7.18 4.52
C THR A 70 -23.50 7.92 3.30
N THR A 71 -23.37 7.33 2.11
CA THR A 71 -23.88 7.94 0.86
C THR A 71 -25.40 7.86 0.70
N ALA A 72 -26.06 6.92 1.40
CA ALA A 72 -27.50 6.72 1.33
C ALA A 72 -28.25 7.53 2.40
N ASP A 73 -27.59 8.51 3.03
CA ASP A 73 -28.11 9.32 4.14
C ASP A 73 -28.64 8.49 5.33
N LEU A 74 -28.18 7.24 5.46
CA LEU A 74 -28.55 6.35 6.56
C LEU A 74 -27.68 6.60 7.80
N ASP A 75 -26.50 7.19 7.62
CA ASP A 75 -25.62 7.55 8.72
C ASP A 75 -25.90 9.00 9.15
N PRO A 76 -26.29 9.25 10.41
CA PRO A 76 -26.60 10.60 10.90
C PRO A 76 -25.39 11.54 10.95
N CYS A 77 -24.18 11.00 10.79
CA CYS A 77 -22.92 11.75 10.72
C CYS A 77 -22.41 11.92 9.29
N GLY A 78 -23.13 11.42 8.29
CA GLY A 78 -22.78 11.52 6.87
C GLY A 78 -23.17 12.87 6.28
N VAL A 79 -22.50 13.25 5.19
CA VAL A 79 -22.89 14.40 4.37
C VAL A 79 -23.32 13.88 3.00
N ALA A 80 -24.52 14.26 2.57
CA ALA A 80 -25.05 13.91 1.25
C ALA A 80 -24.12 14.43 0.14
N PRO A 81 -23.94 13.68 -0.96
CA PRO A 81 -23.17 14.15 -2.11
C PRO A 81 -23.75 15.48 -2.62
N SER A 82 -22.91 16.31 -3.24
CA SER A 82 -23.23 17.66 -3.75
C SER A 82 -23.50 18.76 -2.71
N SER A 83 -23.30 18.49 -1.42
CA SER A 83 -23.41 19.52 -0.38
C SER A 83 -22.16 20.40 -0.32
N TYR A 84 -22.34 21.72 -0.17
CA TYR A 84 -21.24 22.64 0.13
C TYR A 84 -20.88 22.55 1.63
N VAL A 85 -19.64 22.18 1.93
CA VAL A 85 -19.19 21.94 3.30
C VAL A 85 -17.89 22.65 3.65
N ALA A 86 -17.78 23.07 4.91
CA ALA A 86 -16.53 23.56 5.49
C ALA A 86 -15.89 22.46 6.34
N VAL A 87 -14.77 21.90 5.88
CA VAL A 87 -14.06 20.82 6.58
C VAL A 87 -13.06 21.41 7.58
N ARG A 88 -13.19 21.04 8.86
CA ARG A 88 -12.24 21.41 9.93
C ARG A 88 -11.43 20.18 10.33
N VAL A 89 -10.14 20.18 10.01
CA VAL A 89 -9.23 19.07 10.35
C VAL A 89 -8.52 19.39 11.67
N ALA A 90 -8.62 18.49 12.65
CA ALA A 90 -7.95 18.62 13.93
C ALA A 90 -6.48 18.16 13.85
N GLN A 91 -5.65 18.65 14.77
CA GLN A 91 -4.27 18.17 14.99
C GLN A 91 -3.34 18.23 13.76
N VAL A 92 -3.42 19.31 12.99
CA VAL A 92 -2.51 19.54 11.85
C VAL A 92 -1.24 20.26 12.34
N PRO A 93 -0.04 19.73 12.06
CA PRO A 93 1.21 20.44 12.36
C PRO A 93 1.27 21.81 11.67
N ALA A 94 1.74 22.85 12.37
CA ALA A 94 1.75 24.22 11.87
C ALA A 94 2.48 24.38 10.52
N ALA A 95 3.60 23.66 10.35
CA ALA A 95 4.35 23.65 9.09
C ALA A 95 3.56 23.05 7.91
N ALA A 96 2.72 22.04 8.16
CA ALA A 96 1.86 21.45 7.12
C ALA A 96 0.68 22.39 6.80
N ALA A 97 0.08 23.01 7.82
CA ALA A 97 -1.01 23.97 7.65
C ALA A 97 -0.59 25.18 6.78
N ALA A 98 0.60 25.74 7.04
CA ALA A 98 1.13 26.85 6.25
C ALA A 98 1.32 26.49 4.75
N LYS A 99 1.82 25.27 4.47
CA LYS A 99 1.99 24.78 3.09
C LYS A 99 0.65 24.62 2.37
N VAL A 100 -0.35 24.07 3.05
CA VAL A 100 -1.70 23.92 2.48
C VAL A 100 -2.34 25.28 2.21
N ALA A 101 -2.23 26.22 3.15
CA ALA A 101 -2.77 27.57 2.96
C ALA A 101 -2.12 28.31 1.77
N ALA A 102 -0.79 28.22 1.64
CA ALA A 102 -0.07 28.78 0.50
C ALA A 102 -0.49 28.13 -0.82
N HIS A 103 -0.69 26.80 -0.84
CA HIS A 103 -1.13 26.08 -2.03
C HIS A 103 -2.55 26.47 -2.44
N VAL A 104 -3.47 26.63 -1.49
CA VAL A 104 -4.85 27.08 -1.76
C VAL A 104 -4.85 28.51 -2.33
N ALA A 105 -4.03 29.41 -1.80
CA ALA A 105 -3.89 30.76 -2.33
C ALA A 105 -3.32 30.77 -3.76
N ALA A 106 -2.30 29.95 -4.02
CA ALA A 106 -1.70 29.79 -5.35
C ALA A 106 -2.69 29.19 -6.37
N ALA A 107 -3.54 28.25 -5.95
CA ALA A 107 -4.59 27.66 -6.78
C ALA A 107 -5.67 28.69 -7.12
N ALA A 108 -6.06 29.53 -6.16
CA ALA A 108 -7.00 30.63 -6.38
C ALA A 108 -6.45 31.69 -7.37
N ALA A 109 -5.13 31.88 -7.41
CA ALA A 109 -4.45 32.74 -8.39
C ALA A 109 -4.22 32.06 -9.77
N GLY A 110 -4.67 30.81 -9.96
CA GLY A 110 -4.52 30.07 -11.23
C GLY A 110 -3.09 29.59 -11.51
N SER A 111 -2.20 29.65 -10.53
CA SER A 111 -0.77 29.31 -10.69
C SER A 111 -0.42 27.86 -10.37
N CYS A 112 -1.36 27.09 -9.79
CA CYS A 112 -1.17 25.66 -9.49
C CYS A 112 -2.46 24.86 -9.59
N VAL A 113 -2.35 23.53 -9.46
CA VAL A 113 -3.48 22.60 -9.42
C VAL A 113 -4.34 22.82 -8.17
N PRO A 114 -5.66 22.55 -8.24
CA PRO A 114 -6.55 22.67 -7.09
C PRO A 114 -6.30 21.58 -6.05
N LEU A 115 -6.64 21.88 -4.79
CA LEU A 115 -6.56 20.93 -3.69
C LEU A 115 -7.76 19.96 -3.74
N THR A 116 -7.47 18.67 -3.84
CA THR A 116 -8.49 17.60 -3.76
C THR A 116 -8.34 16.83 -2.45
N MET A 117 -9.46 16.58 -1.77
CA MET A 117 -9.53 15.75 -0.57
C MET A 117 -10.40 14.53 -0.83
N PHE A 118 -10.03 13.39 -0.28
CA PHE A 118 -10.82 12.16 -0.31
C PHE A 118 -10.91 11.56 1.09
N GLY A 119 -12.05 10.97 1.40
CA GLY A 119 -12.24 10.21 2.63
C GLY A 119 -11.61 8.83 2.51
N LEU A 120 -10.89 8.40 3.53
CA LEU A 120 -10.30 7.07 3.60
C LEU A 120 -11.34 6.04 4.06
N LEU A 121 -11.30 4.85 3.47
CA LEU A 121 -12.10 3.72 3.91
C LEU A 121 -11.54 3.08 5.17
N GLN A 122 -12.34 2.20 5.75
CA GLN A 122 -11.92 1.40 6.90
C GLN A 122 -10.65 0.63 6.56
N HIS A 123 -9.63 0.81 7.41
CA HIS A 123 -8.32 0.17 7.32
C HIS A 123 -7.38 0.66 6.20
N GLU A 124 -7.72 1.71 5.46
CA GLU A 124 -6.78 2.30 4.47
C GLU A 124 -5.61 3.07 5.11
N ALA A 125 -5.79 3.59 6.32
CA ALA A 125 -4.69 4.24 7.06
C ALA A 125 -3.67 3.24 7.64
N LYS A 126 -3.93 1.93 7.55
CA LYS A 126 -3.05 0.90 8.09
C LYS A 126 -2.02 0.48 7.03
N LEU A 127 -0.78 0.27 7.46
CA LEU A 127 0.29 -0.20 6.58
C LEU A 127 0.15 -1.71 6.33
N SER A 128 0.09 -2.12 5.06
CA SER A 128 0.01 -3.52 4.63
C SER A 128 0.85 -3.76 3.37
N VAL A 129 1.07 -5.03 3.02
CA VAL A 129 1.70 -5.41 1.74
C VAL A 129 0.63 -5.44 0.66
N VAL A 130 0.87 -4.72 -0.44
CA VAL A 130 -0.06 -4.58 -1.57
C VAL A 130 0.58 -5.15 -2.84
N ASN A 131 -0.20 -5.92 -3.59
CA ASN A 131 0.24 -6.54 -4.84
C ASN A 131 -0.44 -5.82 -6.02
N PHE A 132 0.36 -5.33 -6.98
CA PHE A 132 -0.13 -4.67 -8.18
C PHE A 132 0.27 -5.46 -9.43
N ALA A 133 -0.65 -5.58 -10.39
CA ALA A 133 -0.36 -6.10 -11.72
C ALA A 133 -0.06 -4.92 -12.65
N ILE A 134 1.19 -4.80 -13.09
CA ILE A 134 1.65 -3.71 -13.96
C ILE A 134 1.88 -4.30 -15.36
N ARG A 135 1.38 -3.62 -16.38
CA ARG A 135 1.68 -3.92 -17.79
C ARG A 135 2.58 -2.82 -18.34
N LYS A 136 3.58 -3.21 -19.13
CA LYS A 136 4.51 -2.30 -19.80
C LYS A 136 3.86 -1.68 -21.03
#